data_AF-A0A6I2SVE9-F1
#
_entry.id   AF-A0A6I2SVE9-F1
#
_cell.length_a   1.000
_cell.length_b   1.000
_cell.length_c   1.000
_cell.angle_alpha   90.00
_cell.angle_beta   90.00
_cell.angle_gamma   90.00
#
_symmetry.space_group_name_H-M   'P 1'
#
loop_
_entity.id
_entity.type
_entity.pdbx_description
1 polymer ?
#
loop_
_entity_poly.entity_id
_entity_poly.type
_entity_poly.pdbx_seq_one_letter_code
_entity_poly.pdbx_strand_id
1 'polypeptide(L)'
;MRFREDGSFRVLQMADVQDGPDVLPDTIRLIREAIREADPDLVVFTGDQIRGYDPAYIDTFLRRRGEEPGARVRAVTEIEAKIRGIKRHPVIRKVSDRVADRLTEAGKPVPAALLDPDTVTNAVAAAGADSTDVITTSEVGDSVETSPTPETVSTLVYSTQSGKASPAHETPATLDELMNETREKVRRTFSGFLGPVVEAGVPFAATYGNHDFQCGILADEQDDIYREYPGCLNPDDSLEPGTFALPVESSDGSGRVAMSVMMVNSGDYAGKPEENDAQYPAYVVNPRGLDLADADGYGTPTPKAIEWLGSIQTELGERNGDGKPVPAIAFQHIPPQEFYDCLKEVPAWTPNAVEGARTHAGRCYVLNHEVCRPGSRLGEAIGCADENVGEVDALREAGGYFALFCGHDHKNSFVGHVHDIDLGYAPTCGFECYGPKSRYRGIRLFEFHESNPAGYVTRMLTWGNLVGRYSSNELRVWFEDHCVTGAVSARNELRRPQVFAVVAGAMSLGFIAIIRSLIKAAR
;
A
#
# COMPACT_ATOMS: atom_id res chain seq x y z
N MET A 1 7.90 0.96 -24.89
CA MET A 1 7.01 2.12 -25.17
C MET A 1 7.77 3.13 -26.01
N ARG A 2 7.12 4.18 -26.53
CA ARG A 2 7.77 5.21 -27.36
C ARG A 2 7.19 6.60 -27.08
N PHE A 3 8.00 7.64 -27.20
CA PHE A 3 7.53 9.02 -27.30
C PHE A 3 6.54 9.19 -28.46
N ARG A 4 5.60 10.12 -28.31
CA ARG A 4 4.65 10.49 -29.36
C ARG A 4 5.39 11.16 -30.52
N GLU A 5 4.72 11.27 -31.68
CA GLU A 5 5.28 11.93 -32.86
C GLU A 5 5.68 13.39 -32.63
N ASP A 6 5.05 14.07 -31.66
CA ASP A 6 5.40 15.43 -31.25
C ASP A 6 6.53 15.50 -30.22
N GLY A 7 7.15 14.36 -29.90
CA GLY A 7 8.23 14.24 -28.93
C GLY A 7 7.78 14.23 -27.47
N SER A 8 6.47 14.23 -27.18
CA SER A 8 5.95 14.20 -25.81
C SER A 8 5.73 12.79 -25.26
N PHE A 9 5.84 12.65 -23.93
CA PHE A 9 5.48 11.43 -23.20
C PHE A 9 4.92 11.82 -21.83
N ARG A 10 3.83 11.18 -21.41
CA ARG A 10 3.09 11.54 -20.18
C ARG A 10 2.93 10.36 -19.26
N VAL A 11 3.25 10.57 -17.98
CA VAL A 11 3.13 9.55 -16.92
C VAL A 11 2.20 10.06 -15.83
N LEU A 12 1.26 9.22 -15.38
CA LEU A 12 0.53 9.43 -14.13
C LEU A 12 1.10 8.56 -13.02
N GLN A 13 1.50 9.16 -11.91
CA GLN A 13 1.84 8.46 -10.68
C GLN A 13 0.64 8.39 -9.75
N MET A 14 0.18 7.17 -9.47
CA MET A 14 -0.85 6.84 -8.50
C MET A 14 -0.17 6.22 -7.28
N ALA A 15 -0.22 6.95 -6.16
CA ALA A 15 0.32 6.50 -4.88
C ALA A 15 -0.84 6.23 -3.92
N ASP A 16 -0.69 5.20 -3.08
CA ASP A 16 -1.59 4.91 -1.97
C ASP A 16 -3.06 4.91 -2.38
N VAL A 17 -3.42 4.11 -3.41
CA VAL A 17 -4.84 3.82 -3.67
C VAL A 17 -5.46 3.24 -2.40
N GLN A 18 -4.72 2.36 -1.73
CA GLN A 18 -4.94 1.82 -0.39
C GLN A 18 -6.42 1.65 -0.04
N ASP A 19 -7.11 0.92 -0.92
CA ASP A 19 -8.54 0.66 -0.84
C ASP A 19 -8.80 -0.82 -0.46
N GLY A 20 -10.01 -1.11 -0.01
CA GLY A 20 -10.45 -2.48 0.27
C GLY A 20 -11.01 -3.18 -0.99
N PRO A 21 -11.53 -4.41 -0.84
CA PRO A 21 -12.14 -5.17 -1.95
C PRO A 21 -13.29 -4.45 -2.67
N ASP A 22 -13.94 -3.52 -1.97
CA ASP A 22 -15.01 -2.69 -2.50
C ASP A 22 -14.48 -1.25 -2.67
N VAL A 23 -13.65 -1.04 -3.69
CA VAL A 23 -12.98 0.24 -3.98
C VAL A 23 -13.99 1.39 -4.03
N LEU A 24 -13.70 2.49 -3.34
CA LEU A 24 -14.63 3.61 -3.26
C LEU A 24 -14.88 4.27 -4.63
N PRO A 25 -16.14 4.64 -4.95
CA PRO A 25 -16.46 5.33 -6.21
C PRO A 25 -15.70 6.63 -6.44
N ASP A 26 -15.35 7.35 -5.38
CA ASP A 26 -14.57 8.59 -5.46
C ASP A 26 -13.12 8.31 -5.89
N THR A 27 -12.50 7.21 -5.44
CA THR A 27 -11.18 6.74 -5.92
C THR A 27 -11.24 6.48 -7.42
N ILE A 28 -12.20 5.65 -7.86
CA ILE A 28 -12.41 5.30 -9.28
C ILE A 28 -12.64 6.57 -10.13
N ARG A 29 -13.44 7.51 -9.61
CA ARG A 29 -13.74 8.76 -10.30
C ARG A 29 -12.51 9.67 -10.41
N LEU A 30 -11.69 9.78 -9.36
CA LEU A 30 -10.46 10.56 -9.42
C LEU A 30 -9.52 10.02 -10.49
N ILE A 31 -9.29 8.70 -10.50
CA ILE A 31 -8.46 8.02 -11.50
C ILE A 31 -9.00 8.29 -12.91
N ARG A 32 -10.31 8.08 -13.13
CA ARG A 32 -10.95 8.31 -14.43
C ARG A 32 -10.78 9.74 -14.95
N GLU A 33 -11.06 10.74 -14.10
CA GLU A 33 -10.94 12.14 -14.51
C GLU A 33 -9.47 12.57 -14.70
N ALA A 34 -8.53 12.01 -13.93
CA ALA A 34 -7.11 12.27 -14.11
C ALA A 34 -6.60 11.72 -15.45
N ILE A 35 -6.99 10.49 -15.83
CA ILE A 35 -6.67 9.91 -17.14
C ILE A 35 -7.27 10.77 -18.26
N ARG A 36 -8.54 11.17 -18.12
CA ARG A 36 -9.22 12.00 -19.10
C ARG A 36 -8.56 13.37 -19.31
N GLU A 37 -8.13 14.01 -18.22
CA GLU A 37 -7.47 15.32 -18.25
C GLU A 37 -6.04 15.22 -18.80
N ALA A 38 -5.30 14.17 -18.43
CA ALA A 38 -3.89 14.04 -18.77
C ALA A 38 -3.63 13.42 -20.14
N ASP A 39 -4.51 12.52 -20.60
CA ASP A 39 -4.26 11.67 -21.77
C ASP A 39 -2.86 11.01 -21.66
N PRO A 40 -2.63 10.13 -20.67
CA PRO A 40 -1.29 9.60 -20.36
C PRO A 40 -0.86 8.47 -21.29
N ASP A 41 0.46 8.31 -21.45
CA ASP A 41 1.08 7.17 -22.16
C ASP A 41 1.39 6.00 -21.23
N LEU A 42 1.48 6.28 -19.92
CA LEU A 42 1.77 5.30 -18.87
C LEU A 42 1.13 5.71 -17.54
N VAL A 43 0.59 4.72 -16.82
CA VAL A 43 0.25 4.84 -15.39
C VAL A 43 1.26 4.05 -14.57
N VAL A 44 1.79 4.63 -13.50
CA VAL A 44 2.64 3.93 -12.52
C VAL A 44 1.96 3.93 -11.16
N PHE A 45 1.85 2.74 -10.56
CA PHE A 45 1.38 2.51 -9.20
C PHE A 45 2.58 2.32 -8.27
N THR A 46 2.74 3.19 -7.28
CA THR A 46 4.00 3.30 -6.53
C THR A 46 3.94 2.70 -5.13
N GLY A 47 3.15 1.65 -4.92
CA GLY A 47 2.97 0.97 -3.63
C GLY A 47 1.72 1.39 -2.83
N ASP A 48 1.34 0.50 -1.92
CA ASP A 48 0.14 0.51 -1.09
C ASP A 48 -1.14 0.68 -1.92
N GLN A 49 -1.31 -0.18 -2.90
CA GLN A 49 -2.56 -0.25 -3.65
C GLN A 49 -3.67 -0.92 -2.84
N ILE A 50 -3.29 -1.89 -1.99
CA ILE A 50 -4.21 -2.61 -1.11
C ILE A 50 -4.13 -2.05 0.31
N ARG A 51 -5.29 -1.78 0.91
CA ARG A 51 -5.41 -1.64 2.36
C ARG A 51 -5.30 -3.02 3.01
N GLY A 52 -4.09 -3.60 3.08
CA GLY A 52 -3.93 -5.00 3.52
C GLY A 52 -4.38 -5.28 4.95
N TYR A 53 -4.45 -4.25 5.80
CA TYR A 53 -5.03 -4.30 7.14
C TYR A 53 -6.55 -4.12 7.21
N ASP A 54 -7.24 -4.06 6.06
CA ASP A 54 -8.70 -3.98 6.02
C ASP A 54 -9.33 -5.21 6.70
N PRO A 55 -10.39 -5.03 7.50
CA PRO A 55 -11.14 -6.13 8.11
C PRO A 55 -11.56 -7.26 7.15
N ALA A 56 -11.71 -7.00 5.86
CA ALA A 56 -12.01 -8.03 4.86
C ALA A 56 -10.92 -9.11 4.72
N TYR A 57 -9.70 -8.80 5.15
CA TYR A 57 -8.53 -9.70 5.12
C TYR A 57 -8.18 -10.27 6.49
N ILE A 58 -9.03 -10.09 7.51
CA ILE A 58 -8.72 -10.46 8.91
C ILE A 58 -8.26 -11.92 9.10
N ASP A 59 -8.78 -12.83 8.28
CA ASP A 59 -8.48 -14.26 8.35
C ASP A 59 -7.12 -14.63 7.73
N THR A 60 -6.58 -13.78 6.85
CA THR A 60 -5.30 -14.01 6.13
C THR A 60 -4.27 -12.92 6.41
N PHE A 61 -4.58 -11.98 7.30
CA PHE A 61 -3.74 -10.82 7.60
C PHE A 61 -2.34 -11.23 8.05
N LEU A 62 -1.34 -10.53 7.51
CA LEU A 62 0.07 -10.65 7.88
C LEU A 62 0.56 -9.32 8.44
N ARG A 63 1.14 -9.32 9.65
CA ARG A 63 1.83 -8.12 10.14
C ARG A 63 3.23 -8.02 9.53
N ARG A 64 3.91 -9.16 9.36
CA ARG A 64 5.24 -9.26 8.75
C ARG A 64 5.32 -10.47 7.83
N ARG A 65 6.25 -10.42 6.86
CA ARG A 65 6.57 -11.59 6.03
C ARG A 65 7.04 -12.76 6.91
N GLY A 66 6.65 -13.97 6.53
CA GLY A 66 6.97 -15.19 7.26
C GLY A 66 6.11 -15.45 8.50
N GLU A 67 5.14 -14.58 8.83
CA GLU A 67 4.11 -14.92 9.80
C GLU A 67 3.07 -15.87 9.19
N GLU A 68 2.43 -16.66 10.05
CA GLU A 68 1.29 -17.50 9.66
C GLU A 68 0.05 -16.62 9.39
N PRO A 69 -0.64 -16.77 8.23
CA PRO A 69 -1.82 -15.98 7.89
C PRO A 69 -2.88 -15.97 8.99
N GLY A 70 -3.33 -14.77 9.34
CA GLY A 70 -4.36 -14.55 10.36
C GLY A 70 -3.93 -14.90 11.79
N ALA A 71 -2.67 -15.24 12.06
CA ALA A 71 -2.23 -15.60 13.41
C ALA A 71 -2.21 -14.39 14.36
N ARG A 72 -1.86 -13.20 13.84
CA ARG A 72 -1.66 -11.97 14.63
C ARG A 72 -2.37 -10.80 13.97
N VAL A 73 -3.59 -10.50 14.43
CA VAL A 73 -4.41 -9.39 13.91
C VAL A 73 -4.23 -8.14 14.77
N ARG A 74 -4.24 -6.96 14.13
CA ARG A 74 -4.23 -5.67 14.84
C ARG A 74 -5.52 -5.51 15.66
N ALA A 75 -5.39 -5.06 16.91
CA ALA A 75 -6.54 -4.82 17.80
C ALA A 75 -7.57 -3.86 17.18
N VAL A 76 -7.12 -2.85 16.43
CA VAL A 76 -8.03 -1.93 15.71
C VAL A 76 -8.80 -2.63 14.62
N THR A 77 -8.14 -3.47 13.81
CA THR A 77 -8.80 -4.25 12.76
C THR A 77 -9.86 -5.17 13.36
N GLU A 78 -9.64 -5.76 14.53
CA GLU A 78 -10.66 -6.54 15.23
C GLU A 78 -11.86 -5.69 15.69
N ILE A 79 -11.62 -4.46 16.17
CA ILE A 79 -12.68 -3.53 16.57
C ILE A 79 -13.47 -3.08 15.34
N GLU A 80 -12.79 -2.70 14.26
CA GLU A 80 -13.40 -2.33 12.97
C GLU A 80 -14.22 -3.49 12.41
N ALA A 81 -13.69 -4.72 12.43
CA ALA A 81 -14.41 -5.92 11.99
C ALA A 81 -15.71 -6.11 12.79
N LYS A 82 -15.68 -5.97 14.11
CA LYS A 82 -16.88 -6.05 14.97
C LYS A 82 -17.90 -4.97 14.63
N ILE A 83 -17.46 -3.74 14.37
CA ILE A 83 -18.35 -2.62 13.98
C ILE A 83 -18.98 -2.89 12.60
N ARG A 84 -18.19 -3.44 11.66
CA ARG A 84 -18.63 -3.80 10.30
C ARG A 84 -19.41 -5.12 10.24
N GLY A 85 -19.57 -5.83 11.37
CA GLY A 85 -20.27 -7.12 11.42
C GLY A 85 -19.50 -8.27 10.76
N ILE A 86 -18.20 -8.13 10.54
CA ILE A 86 -17.32 -9.14 9.95
C ILE A 86 -16.95 -10.14 11.05
N LYS A 87 -17.28 -11.42 10.82
CA LYS A 87 -16.89 -12.52 11.70
C LYS A 87 -15.57 -13.12 11.22
N ARG A 88 -14.73 -13.51 12.18
CA ARG A 88 -13.50 -14.24 11.95
C ARG A 88 -13.79 -15.75 11.91
N HIS A 89 -13.20 -16.45 10.95
CA HIS A 89 -13.40 -17.90 10.82
C HIS A 89 -12.37 -18.66 11.68
N PRO A 90 -12.80 -19.64 12.49
CA PRO A 90 -11.85 -20.53 13.15
C PRO A 90 -11.15 -21.39 12.08
N VAL A 91 -9.84 -21.22 11.90
CA VAL A 91 -9.07 -21.99 10.91
C VAL A 91 -8.84 -23.42 11.42
N ILE A 92 -9.36 -24.45 10.73
CA ILE A 92 -8.93 -25.83 10.96
C ILE A 92 -7.54 -26.00 10.34
N ARG A 93 -6.54 -26.24 11.19
CA ARG A 93 -5.20 -26.67 10.77
C ARG A 93 -5.15 -28.18 10.58
N LYS A 94 -4.37 -28.68 9.62
CA LYS A 94 -4.12 -30.13 9.52
C LYS A 94 -3.44 -30.60 10.82
N VAL A 95 -3.86 -31.77 11.32
CA VAL A 95 -3.38 -32.33 12.59
C VAL A 95 -1.87 -32.59 12.56
N SER A 96 -1.30 -32.86 11.38
CA SER A 96 0.13 -33.02 11.12
C SER A 96 0.95 -31.82 11.59
N ASP A 97 0.49 -30.62 11.25
CA ASP A 97 1.25 -29.38 11.44
C ASP A 97 1.32 -29.05 12.93
N ARG A 98 0.21 -29.30 13.65
CA ARG A 98 0.11 -29.11 15.10
C ARG A 98 1.02 -30.05 15.91
N VAL A 99 1.33 -31.23 15.38
CA VAL A 99 2.24 -32.20 16.01
C VAL A 99 3.69 -31.89 15.64
N ALA A 100 3.95 -31.48 14.40
CA ALA A 100 5.26 -31.03 13.94
C ALA A 100 5.73 -29.78 14.70
N ASP A 101 4.85 -28.79 14.90
CA ASP A 101 5.13 -27.57 15.67
C ASP A 101 5.48 -27.90 17.13
N ARG A 102 4.69 -28.75 17.79
CA ARG A 102 4.95 -29.15 19.19
C ARG A 102 6.23 -29.95 19.36
N LEU A 103 6.63 -30.73 18.35
CA LEU A 103 7.89 -31.47 18.38
C LEU A 103 9.07 -30.52 18.15
N THR A 104 8.92 -29.54 17.26
CA THR A 104 9.92 -28.52 16.95
C THR A 104 10.12 -27.56 18.14
N GLU A 105 9.04 -27.05 18.74
CA GLU A 105 9.07 -26.24 19.97
C GLU A 105 9.67 -26.99 21.16
N ALA A 106 9.51 -28.32 21.21
CA ALA A 106 10.12 -29.17 22.23
C ALA A 106 11.57 -29.60 21.92
N GLY A 107 12.17 -29.11 20.84
CA GLY A 107 13.53 -29.46 20.42
C GLY A 107 13.71 -30.93 20.03
N LYS A 108 12.63 -31.61 19.65
CA LYS A 108 12.62 -33.02 19.25
C LYS A 108 12.61 -33.15 17.72
N PRO A 109 13.32 -34.13 17.15
CA PRO A 109 13.30 -34.34 15.71
C PRO A 109 11.89 -34.74 15.25
N VAL A 110 11.42 -34.09 14.18
CA VAL A 110 10.13 -34.40 13.54
C VAL A 110 10.29 -35.70 12.73
N PRO A 111 9.47 -36.74 12.99
CA PRO A 111 9.51 -38.00 12.23
C PRO A 111 9.24 -37.79 10.74
N ALA A 112 10.04 -38.42 9.86
CA ALA A 112 9.88 -38.31 8.41
C ALA A 112 8.49 -38.74 7.89
N ALA A 113 7.78 -39.62 8.62
CA ALA A 113 6.43 -40.06 8.28
C ALA A 113 5.34 -38.97 8.47
N LEU A 114 5.63 -37.87 9.17
CA LEU A 114 4.75 -36.69 9.28
C LEU A 114 5.00 -35.66 8.16
N LEU A 115 6.06 -35.86 7.37
CA LEU A 115 6.44 -35.02 6.23
C LEU A 115 6.04 -35.65 4.89
N ASP A 116 5.48 -36.86 4.91
CA ASP A 116 5.05 -37.62 3.73
C ASP A 116 3.52 -37.64 3.62
N PRO A 117 2.92 -37.02 2.59
CA PRO A 117 1.47 -36.86 2.47
C PRO A 117 0.69 -38.18 2.30
N ASP A 118 1.33 -39.28 1.91
CA ASP A 118 0.64 -40.56 1.63
C ASP A 118 0.53 -41.50 2.84
N THR A 119 1.31 -41.28 3.91
CA THR A 119 1.36 -42.19 5.05
C THR A 119 0.20 -41.97 6.05
N VAL A 120 -0.38 -40.77 6.10
CA VAL A 120 -1.44 -40.40 7.07
C VAL A 120 -2.82 -40.93 6.68
N THR A 121 -3.10 -41.08 5.38
CA THR A 121 -4.39 -41.54 4.86
C THR A 121 -4.71 -42.98 5.27
N ASN A 122 -3.68 -43.83 5.46
CA ASN A 122 -3.84 -45.23 5.85
C ASN A 122 -4.01 -45.45 7.37
N ALA A 123 -3.60 -44.50 8.21
CA ALA A 123 -3.71 -44.63 9.67
C ALA A 123 -5.13 -44.30 10.18
N VAL A 124 -5.85 -43.41 9.49
CA VAL A 124 -7.23 -43.04 9.85
C VAL A 124 -8.23 -44.15 9.48
N ALA A 125 -7.92 -44.99 8.49
CA ALA A 125 -8.75 -46.14 8.12
C ALA A 125 -8.71 -47.29 9.15
N ALA A 126 -7.65 -47.37 9.99
CA ALA A 126 -7.49 -48.45 10.98
C ALA A 126 -8.09 -48.12 12.37
N ALA A 127 -8.39 -46.86 12.66
CA ALA A 127 -8.88 -46.42 13.98
C ALA A 127 -10.41 -46.26 14.06
N GLY A 128 -11.14 -46.52 12.96
CA GLY A 128 -12.60 -46.36 12.85
C GLY A 128 -13.44 -47.58 13.24
N ALA A 129 -12.84 -48.62 13.82
CA ALA A 129 -13.55 -49.83 14.19
C ALA A 129 -13.33 -50.18 15.67
N ASP A 130 -14.03 -49.49 16.58
CA ASP A 130 -14.63 -50.20 17.72
C ASP A 130 -15.75 -49.39 18.40
N SER A 131 -16.83 -50.11 18.73
CA SER A 131 -17.95 -49.75 19.60
C SER A 131 -18.97 -48.68 19.13
N THR A 132 -20.02 -49.14 18.46
CA THR A 132 -21.39 -48.77 18.86
C THR A 132 -22.22 -50.03 18.93
N ASP A 133 -22.78 -50.29 20.11
CA ASP A 133 -23.68 -51.40 20.34
C ASP A 133 -25.14 -50.89 20.33
N VAL A 134 -26.01 -51.68 19.70
CA VAL A 134 -27.47 -51.83 19.94
C VAL A 134 -28.48 -51.06 19.04
N ILE A 135 -29.02 -51.83 18.06
CA ILE A 135 -30.45 -51.99 17.63
C ILE A 135 -31.03 -50.90 16.69
N THR A 136 -31.65 -51.14 15.50
CA THR A 136 -32.18 -52.34 14.81
C THR A 136 -32.50 -52.01 13.32
N THR A 137 -32.33 -53.01 12.43
CA THR A 137 -33.10 -53.41 11.21
C THR A 137 -33.80 -52.32 10.36
N SER A 138 -33.71 -52.26 9.02
CA SER A 138 -33.86 -53.33 8.01
C SER A 138 -33.64 -52.79 6.57
N GLU A 139 -33.15 -53.67 5.68
CA GLU A 139 -33.41 -53.83 4.22
C GLU A 139 -33.03 -52.67 3.26
N VAL A 140 -32.03 -52.80 2.36
CA VAL A 140 -31.80 -53.66 1.15
C VAL A 140 -32.22 -52.98 -0.16
N GLY A 141 -31.23 -52.85 -1.05
CA GLY A 141 -31.35 -52.76 -2.52
C GLY A 141 -31.33 -51.33 -3.09
N ASP A 142 -30.73 -51.05 -4.24
CA ASP A 142 -29.94 -51.82 -5.21
C ASP A 142 -29.36 -50.81 -6.24
N SER A 143 -28.24 -51.16 -6.89
CA SER A 143 -27.77 -50.80 -8.27
C SER A 143 -27.92 -49.36 -8.86
N VAL A 144 -27.18 -48.81 -9.84
CA VAL A 144 -25.99 -49.09 -10.70
C VAL A 144 -25.71 -47.80 -11.54
N GLU A 145 -24.43 -47.56 -11.86
CA GLU A 145 -23.76 -46.82 -12.96
C GLU A 145 -24.40 -45.63 -13.75
N THR A 146 -23.60 -44.57 -14.00
CA THR A 146 -22.95 -44.24 -15.31
C THR A 146 -22.63 -42.73 -15.46
N SER A 147 -21.42 -42.41 -15.93
CA SER A 147 -20.96 -41.12 -16.52
C SER A 147 -21.36 -41.08 -18.03
N PRO A 148 -21.18 -40.00 -18.87
CA PRO A 148 -20.21 -38.88 -18.82
C PRO A 148 -20.70 -37.47 -19.33
N THR A 149 -19.78 -36.51 -19.38
CA THR A 149 -19.80 -35.07 -19.82
C THR A 149 -20.01 -34.86 -21.35
N PRO A 150 -20.03 -33.64 -22.01
CA PRO A 150 -19.58 -32.26 -21.63
C PRO A 150 -20.38 -31.02 -22.22
N GLU A 151 -19.82 -29.80 -22.00
CA GLU A 151 -19.91 -28.52 -22.78
C GLU A 151 -20.93 -27.36 -22.47
N THR A 152 -20.36 -26.23 -22.02
CA THR A 152 -20.53 -24.78 -22.40
C THR A 152 -21.88 -24.03 -22.39
N VAL A 153 -21.97 -22.90 -21.65
CA VAL A 153 -22.32 -21.51 -22.09
C VAL A 153 -22.88 -20.63 -20.94
N SER A 154 -22.34 -19.40 -20.86
CA SER A 154 -22.69 -18.19 -20.09
C SER A 154 -24.17 -17.93 -19.77
N THR A 155 -24.47 -17.50 -18.52
CA THR A 155 -25.44 -16.43 -18.26
C THR A 155 -25.20 -15.73 -16.92
N LEU A 156 -25.01 -14.41 -16.96
CA LEU A 156 -25.13 -13.49 -15.83
C LEU A 156 -26.53 -13.58 -15.22
N VAL A 157 -26.65 -13.82 -13.91
CA VAL A 157 -27.91 -13.63 -13.17
C VAL A 157 -27.62 -12.89 -11.86
N TYR A 158 -28.04 -11.63 -11.79
CA TYR A 158 -28.20 -10.91 -10.53
C TYR A 158 -29.27 -11.62 -9.69
N SER A 159 -28.92 -12.05 -8.48
CA SER A 159 -29.90 -12.50 -7.49
C SER A 159 -29.71 -11.74 -6.18
N THR A 160 -30.70 -10.92 -5.86
CA THR A 160 -30.92 -10.36 -4.53
C THR A 160 -31.90 -11.29 -3.82
N GLN A 161 -31.44 -12.05 -2.82
CA GLN A 161 -32.35 -12.70 -1.87
C GLN A 161 -31.89 -12.48 -0.43
N SER A 162 -32.67 -11.64 0.25
CA SER A 162 -32.82 -11.61 1.70
C SER A 162 -33.55 -12.89 2.13
N GLY A 163 -32.86 -13.78 2.83
CA GLY A 163 -33.43 -14.98 3.45
C GLY A 163 -32.92 -15.12 4.88
N LYS A 164 -33.84 -15.19 5.85
CA LYS A 164 -33.53 -15.45 7.27
C LYS A 164 -32.87 -16.82 7.42
N ALA A 165 -31.66 -16.87 7.97
CA ALA A 165 -30.94 -18.10 8.23
C ALA A 165 -31.31 -18.70 9.60
N SER A 166 -31.65 -19.99 9.61
CA SER A 166 -31.54 -20.88 10.78
C SER A 166 -30.07 -21.04 11.19
N PRO A 167 -29.75 -21.41 12.44
CA PRO A 167 -28.37 -21.50 12.90
C PRO A 167 -27.69 -22.71 12.23
N ALA A 168 -26.98 -22.45 11.13
CA ALA A 168 -26.11 -23.43 10.52
C ALA A 168 -24.92 -23.66 11.47
N HIS A 169 -24.58 -24.93 11.69
CA HIS A 169 -23.26 -25.32 12.14
C HIS A 169 -22.24 -24.71 11.16
N GLU A 170 -21.55 -23.64 11.56
CA GLU A 170 -20.46 -23.04 10.79
C GLU A 170 -19.37 -24.11 10.64
N THR A 171 -19.23 -24.66 9.43
CA THR A 171 -18.15 -25.59 9.11
C THR A 171 -16.88 -24.75 9.04
N PRO A 172 -15.79 -25.09 9.74
CA PRO A 172 -14.64 -24.20 9.78
C PRO A 172 -13.93 -24.22 8.43
N ALA A 173 -13.61 -23.04 7.89
CA ALA A 173 -12.90 -22.90 6.63
C ALA A 173 -11.46 -23.40 6.75
N THR A 174 -10.97 -24.04 5.70
CA THR A 174 -9.55 -24.39 5.56
C THR A 174 -8.73 -23.14 5.21
N LEU A 175 -7.43 -23.13 5.53
CA LEU A 175 -6.56 -22.02 5.15
C LEU A 175 -6.51 -21.81 3.63
N ASP A 176 -6.50 -22.90 2.86
CA ASP A 176 -6.47 -22.83 1.39
C ASP A 176 -7.72 -22.13 0.83
N GLU A 177 -8.91 -22.43 1.38
CA GLU A 177 -10.15 -21.74 1.02
C GLU A 177 -10.09 -20.25 1.34
N LEU A 178 -9.61 -19.90 2.54
CA LEU A 178 -9.47 -18.50 2.95
C LEU A 178 -8.47 -17.73 2.06
N MET A 179 -7.34 -18.36 1.71
CA MET A 179 -6.37 -17.78 0.79
C MET A 179 -6.95 -17.60 -0.62
N ASN A 180 -7.75 -18.55 -1.11
CA ASN A 180 -8.45 -18.40 -2.39
C ASN A 180 -9.47 -17.27 -2.36
N GLU A 181 -10.26 -17.14 -1.30
CA GLU A 181 -11.16 -16.00 -1.11
C GLU A 181 -10.40 -14.68 -1.05
N THR A 182 -9.23 -14.65 -0.42
CA THR A 182 -8.36 -13.48 -0.37
C THR A 182 -7.83 -13.11 -1.76
N ARG A 183 -7.40 -14.08 -2.58
CA ARG A 183 -7.04 -13.81 -3.99
C ARG A 183 -8.18 -13.16 -4.77
N GLU A 184 -9.40 -13.66 -4.61
CA GLU A 184 -10.59 -13.06 -5.25
C GLU A 184 -10.86 -11.63 -4.74
N LYS A 185 -10.67 -11.37 -3.45
CA LYS A 185 -10.76 -10.02 -2.88
C LYS A 185 -9.69 -9.08 -3.46
N VAL A 186 -8.45 -9.56 -3.63
CA VAL A 186 -7.36 -8.80 -4.28
C VAL A 186 -7.72 -8.50 -5.74
N ARG A 187 -8.19 -9.48 -6.51
CA ARG A 187 -8.69 -9.27 -7.88
C ARG A 187 -9.82 -8.24 -7.94
N ARG A 188 -10.78 -8.28 -7.01
CA ARG A 188 -11.85 -7.26 -6.96
C ARG A 188 -11.29 -5.86 -6.68
N THR A 189 -10.33 -5.75 -5.75
CA THR A 189 -9.63 -4.48 -5.46
C THR A 189 -8.96 -3.95 -6.73
N PHE A 190 -8.14 -4.77 -7.40
CA PHE A 190 -7.42 -4.41 -8.62
C PHE A 190 -8.39 -4.02 -9.74
N SER A 191 -9.44 -4.80 -9.96
CA SER A 191 -10.46 -4.50 -10.96
C SER A 191 -11.13 -3.15 -10.73
N GLY A 192 -11.32 -2.75 -9.47
CA GLY A 192 -11.91 -1.46 -9.10
C GLY A 192 -11.07 -0.28 -9.56
N PHE A 193 -9.80 -0.22 -9.15
CA PHE A 193 -8.94 0.93 -9.46
C PHE A 193 -8.27 0.85 -10.85
N LEU A 194 -8.01 -0.35 -11.38
CA LEU A 194 -7.51 -0.53 -12.74
C LEU A 194 -8.61 -0.38 -13.79
N GLY A 195 -9.88 -0.51 -13.43
CA GLY A 195 -11.01 -0.41 -14.35
C GLY A 195 -10.90 0.80 -15.29
N PRO A 196 -10.76 2.05 -14.80
CA PRO A 196 -10.58 3.22 -15.65
C PRO A 196 -9.30 3.21 -16.51
N VAL A 197 -8.22 2.58 -16.05
CA VAL A 197 -6.94 2.46 -16.77
C VAL A 197 -7.10 1.51 -17.97
N VAL A 198 -7.67 0.34 -17.72
CA VAL A 198 -7.96 -0.69 -18.73
C VAL A 198 -9.01 -0.18 -19.73
N GLU A 199 -10.08 0.47 -19.26
CA GLU A 199 -11.10 1.11 -20.11
C GLU A 199 -10.49 2.12 -21.09
N ALA A 200 -9.47 2.87 -20.66
CA ALA A 200 -8.78 3.85 -21.47
C ALA A 200 -7.70 3.24 -22.39
N GLY A 201 -7.36 1.96 -22.23
CA GLY A 201 -6.30 1.29 -22.99
C GLY A 201 -4.90 1.82 -22.67
N VAL A 202 -4.70 2.42 -21.51
CA VAL A 202 -3.42 3.00 -21.09
C VAL A 202 -2.56 1.90 -20.46
N PRO A 203 -1.31 1.68 -20.91
CA PRO A 203 -0.38 0.76 -20.25
C PRO A 203 -0.10 1.17 -18.81
N PHE A 204 0.15 0.19 -17.93
CA PHE A 204 0.46 0.48 -16.53
C PHE A 204 1.56 -0.43 -15.97
N ALA A 205 2.20 0.04 -14.91
CA ALA A 205 3.18 -0.72 -14.14
C ALA A 205 2.96 -0.50 -12.64
N ALA A 206 3.31 -1.48 -11.81
CA ALA A 206 3.14 -1.43 -10.38
C ALA A 206 4.40 -1.86 -9.63
N THR A 207 4.65 -1.19 -8.50
CA THR A 207 5.55 -1.65 -7.44
C THR A 207 4.83 -1.60 -6.10
N TYR A 208 5.52 -2.00 -5.03
CA TYR A 208 4.92 -2.42 -3.77
C TYR A 208 5.33 -1.53 -2.60
N GLY A 209 4.40 -1.45 -1.64
CA GLY A 209 4.59 -0.80 -0.35
C GLY A 209 4.43 -1.76 0.82
N ASN A 210 4.53 -1.20 2.02
CA ASN A 210 4.50 -1.93 3.28
C ASN A 210 3.10 -2.46 3.66
N HIS A 211 2.03 -2.04 2.99
CA HIS A 211 0.67 -2.52 3.25
C HIS A 211 0.18 -3.55 2.23
N ASP A 212 0.78 -3.64 1.04
CA ASP A 212 0.29 -4.53 -0.02
C ASP A 212 0.27 -6.01 0.39
N PHE A 213 1.35 -6.50 1.02
CA PHE A 213 1.45 -7.90 1.44
C PHE A 213 0.53 -8.25 2.63
N GLN A 214 0.07 -7.25 3.38
CA GLN A 214 -0.61 -7.49 4.66
C GLN A 214 -1.95 -8.20 4.50
N CYS A 215 -2.53 -8.22 3.30
CA CYS A 215 -3.73 -9.00 3.02
C CYS A 215 -3.50 -10.52 3.04
N GLY A 216 -2.24 -10.97 3.00
CA GLY A 216 -1.85 -12.38 2.93
C GLY A 216 -1.24 -12.79 1.58
N ILE A 217 -1.46 -12.00 0.52
CA ILE A 217 -0.93 -12.25 -0.82
C ILE A 217 0.40 -11.52 -0.97
N LEU A 218 1.48 -12.24 -1.24
CA LEU A 218 2.82 -11.67 -1.36
C LEU A 218 3.03 -10.97 -2.72
N ALA A 219 4.09 -10.15 -2.82
CA ALA A 219 4.33 -9.30 -3.99
C ALA A 219 4.53 -10.08 -5.30
N ASP A 220 5.15 -11.24 -5.26
CA ASP A 220 5.31 -12.14 -6.41
C ASP A 220 3.96 -12.64 -6.95
N GLU A 221 3.08 -13.06 -6.03
CA GLU A 221 1.72 -13.47 -6.38
C GLU A 221 0.85 -12.28 -6.82
N GLN A 222 1.06 -11.10 -6.25
CA GLN A 222 0.40 -9.88 -6.75
C GLN A 222 0.87 -9.51 -8.15
N ASP A 223 2.15 -9.72 -8.50
CA ASP A 223 2.67 -9.54 -9.87
C ASP A 223 2.00 -10.49 -10.86
N ASP A 224 1.76 -11.75 -10.48
CA ASP A 224 0.95 -12.69 -11.27
C ASP A 224 -0.46 -12.13 -11.51
N ILE A 225 -1.13 -11.63 -10.45
CA ILE A 225 -2.49 -11.09 -10.55
C ILE A 225 -2.53 -9.81 -11.40
N TYR A 226 -1.57 -8.88 -11.26
CA TYR A 226 -1.52 -7.68 -12.10
C TYR A 226 -1.40 -8.01 -13.58
N ARG A 227 -0.65 -9.06 -13.94
CA ARG A 227 -0.50 -9.54 -15.32
C ARG A 227 -1.77 -10.15 -15.91
N GLU A 228 -2.77 -10.46 -15.10
CA GLU A 228 -4.11 -10.84 -15.59
C GLU A 228 -4.82 -9.67 -16.30
N TYR A 229 -4.42 -8.42 -16.04
CA TYR A 229 -5.07 -7.23 -16.56
C TYR A 229 -4.41 -6.70 -17.86
N PRO A 230 -5.20 -6.38 -18.90
CA PRO A 230 -4.66 -5.81 -20.14
C PRO A 230 -3.88 -4.52 -19.89
N GLY A 231 -2.72 -4.40 -20.54
CA GLY A 231 -1.85 -3.22 -20.43
C GLY A 231 -0.84 -3.27 -19.29
N CYS A 232 -0.83 -4.32 -18.47
CA CYS A 232 0.22 -4.52 -17.47
C CYS A 232 1.60 -4.66 -18.13
N LEU A 233 2.59 -3.94 -17.60
CA LEU A 233 3.98 -3.94 -18.05
C LEU A 233 4.94 -4.57 -17.03
N ASN A 234 4.44 -5.08 -15.91
CA ASN A 234 5.27 -5.81 -14.94
C ASN A 234 5.82 -7.07 -15.63
N PRO A 235 7.15 -7.28 -15.64
CA PRO A 235 7.74 -8.44 -16.32
C PRO A 235 7.63 -9.70 -15.46
N ASP A 236 7.55 -10.85 -16.14
CA ASP A 236 7.59 -12.18 -15.51
C ASP A 236 8.94 -12.45 -14.82
N ASP A 237 10.02 -11.86 -15.34
CA ASP A 237 11.41 -12.06 -14.93
C ASP A 237 12.06 -10.78 -14.39
N SER A 238 11.36 -10.07 -13.49
CA SER A 238 11.94 -8.95 -12.72
C SER A 238 13.10 -9.41 -11.84
N LEU A 239 13.99 -8.46 -11.46
CA LEU A 239 15.08 -8.73 -10.50
C LEU A 239 14.52 -9.25 -9.17
N GLU A 240 13.44 -8.60 -8.75
CA GLU A 240 12.57 -8.95 -7.64
C GLU A 240 11.20 -8.31 -7.92
N PRO A 241 10.09 -8.81 -7.34
CA PRO A 241 8.76 -8.30 -7.63
C PRO A 241 8.67 -6.79 -7.49
N GLY A 242 8.21 -6.10 -8.53
CA GLY A 242 8.11 -4.63 -8.55
C GLY A 242 9.41 -3.86 -8.80
N THR A 243 10.54 -4.53 -9.10
CA THR A 243 11.83 -3.88 -9.44
C THR A 243 12.25 -4.18 -10.89
N PHE A 244 12.06 -3.21 -11.78
CA PHE A 244 12.35 -3.35 -13.22
C PHE A 244 12.41 -2.00 -13.94
N ALA A 245 12.96 -2.01 -15.16
CA ALA A 245 13.08 -0.84 -16.02
C ALA A 245 12.09 -0.89 -17.18
N LEU A 246 11.58 0.28 -17.56
CA LEU A 246 10.68 0.50 -18.69
C LEU A 246 11.31 1.50 -19.67
N PRO A 247 12.09 1.02 -20.66
CA PRO A 247 12.68 1.86 -21.68
C PRO A 247 11.62 2.52 -22.56
N VAL A 248 11.78 3.83 -22.79
CA VAL A 248 10.95 4.63 -23.69
C VAL A 248 11.79 5.04 -24.90
N GLU A 249 11.40 4.52 -26.07
CA GLU A 249 12.08 4.80 -27.33
C GLU A 249 11.79 6.21 -27.84
N SER A 250 12.75 6.75 -28.59
CA SER A 250 12.62 7.97 -29.41
C SER A 250 11.46 7.89 -30.40
N SER A 251 10.83 9.03 -30.68
CA SER A 251 9.69 9.17 -31.58
C SER A 251 10.03 8.76 -33.03
N ASP A 252 11.30 8.92 -33.43
CA ASP A 252 11.81 8.73 -34.79
C ASP A 252 11.85 7.27 -35.29
N GLY A 253 11.50 6.30 -34.44
CA GLY A 253 11.48 4.89 -34.79
C GLY A 253 12.87 4.25 -34.94
N SER A 254 13.94 4.94 -34.51
CA SER A 254 15.31 4.42 -34.53
C SER A 254 15.54 3.23 -33.57
N GLY A 255 14.64 3.03 -32.61
CA GLY A 255 14.80 2.08 -31.50
C GLY A 255 15.73 2.57 -30.39
N ARG A 256 16.26 3.79 -30.50
CA ARG A 256 17.06 4.43 -29.44
C ARG A 256 16.21 4.68 -28.21
N VAL A 257 16.69 4.29 -27.04
CA VAL A 257 16.06 4.61 -25.75
C VAL A 257 16.37 6.06 -25.40
N ALA A 258 15.34 6.91 -25.37
CA ALA A 258 15.45 8.34 -25.08
C ALA A 258 15.31 8.64 -23.58
N MET A 259 14.51 7.86 -22.86
CA MET A 259 14.46 7.86 -21.40
C MET A 259 14.07 6.47 -20.86
N SER A 260 14.19 6.27 -19.55
CA SER A 260 13.66 5.09 -18.87
C SER A 260 12.85 5.47 -17.64
N VAL A 261 11.78 4.71 -17.38
CA VAL A 261 11.03 4.75 -16.11
C VAL A 261 11.46 3.55 -15.30
N MET A 262 11.94 3.75 -14.08
CA MET A 262 12.33 2.66 -13.18
C MET A 262 11.25 2.46 -12.10
N MET A 263 10.84 1.21 -11.93
CA MET A 263 10.03 0.76 -10.80
C MET A 263 10.99 0.11 -9.79
N VAL A 264 10.91 0.48 -8.51
CA VAL A 264 11.79 -0.03 -7.46
C VAL A 264 10.94 -0.47 -6.27
N ASN A 265 11.08 -1.73 -5.87
CA ASN A 265 10.52 -2.24 -4.62
C ASN A 265 11.35 -1.70 -3.45
N SER A 266 10.77 -0.79 -2.67
CA SER A 266 11.45 -0.17 -1.53
C SER A 266 11.43 -1.03 -0.25
N GLY A 267 10.98 -2.28 -0.34
CA GLY A 267 10.77 -3.15 0.82
C GLY A 267 9.50 -2.79 1.61
N ASP A 268 9.34 -3.39 2.79
CA ASP A 268 8.18 -3.20 3.65
C ASP A 268 8.55 -2.67 5.05
N TYR A 269 8.75 -3.54 6.04
CA TYR A 269 9.08 -3.16 7.41
C TYR A 269 10.47 -3.68 7.80
N ALA A 270 11.26 -2.83 8.45
CA ALA A 270 12.52 -3.20 9.09
C ALA A 270 12.32 -3.67 10.55
N GLY A 271 13.25 -4.52 11.03
CA GLY A 271 13.36 -4.98 12.42
C GLY A 271 13.23 -6.50 12.61
N LYS A 272 13.82 -7.03 13.69
CA LYS A 272 13.72 -8.46 14.06
C LYS A 272 12.37 -8.76 14.73
N PRO A 273 11.77 -9.95 14.53
CA PRO A 273 10.50 -10.33 15.17
C PRO A 273 10.53 -10.28 16.71
N GLU A 274 11.72 -10.46 17.29
CA GLU A 274 11.96 -10.65 18.73
C GLU A 274 12.04 -9.34 19.54
N GLU A 275 12.32 -8.20 18.90
CA GLU A 275 12.63 -6.94 19.60
C GLU A 275 11.41 -6.13 20.07
N ASN A 276 10.20 -6.46 19.61
CA ASN A 276 9.05 -5.55 19.77
C ASN A 276 7.97 -5.95 20.77
N ASP A 277 7.97 -7.17 21.33
CA ASP A 277 6.96 -7.55 22.33
C ASP A 277 7.19 -6.85 23.70
N ALA A 278 8.42 -6.46 24.01
CA ALA A 278 8.79 -5.83 25.29
C ALA A 278 8.74 -4.28 25.29
N GLN A 279 8.67 -3.63 24.13
CA GLN A 279 8.61 -2.16 24.02
C GLN A 279 7.18 -1.61 23.85
N TYR A 280 6.18 -2.49 23.76
CA TYR A 280 4.75 -2.15 23.74
C TYR A 280 4.33 -1.12 24.81
N PRO A 281 4.81 -1.19 26.08
CA PRO A 281 4.42 -0.22 27.11
C PRO A 281 5.16 1.12 27.02
N ALA A 282 6.36 1.18 26.41
CA ALA A 282 7.12 2.42 26.29
C ALA A 282 6.60 3.31 25.15
N TYR A 283 6.05 2.70 24.10
CA TYR A 283 5.36 3.41 23.00
C TYR A 283 3.99 3.97 23.41
N VAL A 284 3.35 3.43 24.46
CA VAL A 284 2.11 3.99 25.04
C VAL A 284 2.32 5.40 25.60
N VAL A 285 3.56 5.81 25.86
CA VAL A 285 3.91 7.17 26.32
C VAL A 285 4.07 8.16 25.16
N ASN A 286 4.12 7.69 23.90
CA ASN A 286 4.17 8.55 22.71
C ASN A 286 3.12 8.09 21.69
N PRO A 287 1.87 8.56 21.82
CA PRO A 287 0.73 7.98 21.13
C PRO A 287 0.80 8.41 19.66
N ARG A 288 1.32 7.54 18.78
CA ARG A 288 0.77 7.37 17.44
C ARG A 288 -0.48 6.52 17.65
N GLY A 289 -1.64 7.17 17.64
CA GLY A 289 -2.90 6.51 18.00
C GLY A 289 -3.14 5.29 17.13
N LEU A 290 -3.13 4.11 17.75
CA LEU A 290 -3.82 2.90 17.28
C LEU A 290 -3.31 2.25 15.97
N ASP A 291 -2.30 2.79 15.29
CA ASP A 291 -1.55 2.03 14.27
C ASP A 291 -0.34 1.31 14.87
N LEU A 292 -0.53 0.03 15.19
CA LEU A 292 0.51 -0.84 15.76
C LEU A 292 1.57 -1.27 14.73
N ALA A 293 1.37 -1.02 13.42
CA ALA A 293 2.35 -1.37 12.38
C ALA A 293 3.45 -0.31 12.24
N ASP A 294 3.13 0.96 12.51
CA ASP A 294 4.09 2.08 12.51
C ASP A 294 5.14 2.04 13.64
N ALA A 295 5.06 1.05 14.53
CA ALA A 295 6.09 0.78 15.54
C ALA A 295 7.29 0.01 14.96
N ASP A 296 7.11 -0.69 13.84
CA ASP A 296 8.12 -1.52 13.16
C ASP A 296 8.85 -0.68 12.11
N GLY A 297 10.17 -0.79 11.97
CA GLY A 297 11.07 -0.01 11.08
C GLY A 297 10.52 0.11 9.65
N TYR A 298 10.94 1.09 8.84
CA TYR A 298 10.60 1.05 7.40
C TYR A 298 11.74 0.42 6.59
N GLY A 299 11.35 -0.40 5.61
CA GLY A 299 12.27 -1.15 4.77
C GLY A 299 13.07 -0.29 3.79
N THR A 300 14.00 -0.95 3.10
CA THR A 300 14.81 -0.40 2.01
C THR A 300 14.75 -1.36 0.83
N PRO A 301 15.08 -0.90 -0.39
CA PRO A 301 15.40 -1.82 -1.48
C PRO A 301 16.48 -2.82 -1.06
N THR A 302 16.48 -4.00 -1.67
CA THR A 302 17.50 -5.01 -1.37
C THR A 302 18.87 -4.57 -1.88
N PRO A 303 19.99 -5.06 -1.31
CA PRO A 303 21.32 -4.75 -1.84
C PRO A 303 21.48 -5.07 -3.33
N LYS A 304 20.78 -6.10 -3.82
CA LYS A 304 20.74 -6.45 -5.24
C LYS A 304 20.01 -5.39 -6.07
N ALA A 305 18.89 -4.87 -5.58
CA ALA A 305 18.17 -3.77 -6.22
C ALA A 305 19.04 -2.50 -6.31
N ILE A 306 19.76 -2.16 -5.25
CA ILE A 306 20.68 -1.02 -5.24
C ILE A 306 21.81 -1.19 -6.26
N GLU A 307 22.46 -2.35 -6.31
CA GLU A 307 23.48 -2.65 -7.33
C GLU A 307 22.90 -2.60 -8.75
N TRP A 308 21.68 -3.11 -8.92
CA TRP A 308 20.98 -3.14 -10.20
C TRP A 308 20.70 -1.74 -10.76
N LEU A 309 20.42 -0.74 -9.92
CA LEU A 309 20.20 0.65 -10.37
C LEU A 309 21.37 1.20 -11.21
N GLY A 310 22.61 0.76 -10.91
CA GLY A 310 23.79 1.10 -11.71
C GLY A 310 23.99 0.19 -12.93
N SER A 311 23.79 -1.12 -12.77
CA SER A 311 24.02 -2.05 -13.88
C SER A 311 23.03 -1.84 -15.04
N ILE A 312 21.77 -1.50 -14.74
CA ILE A 312 20.75 -1.23 -15.76
C ILE A 312 21.07 0.00 -16.60
N GLN A 313 21.69 1.03 -16.02
CA GLN A 313 22.14 2.21 -16.80
C GLN A 313 23.25 1.86 -17.79
N THR A 314 24.15 0.96 -17.38
CA THR A 314 25.19 0.43 -18.26
C THR A 314 24.55 -0.35 -19.42
N GLU A 315 23.62 -1.26 -19.11
CA GLU A 315 22.90 -2.05 -20.12
C GLU A 315 22.14 -1.16 -21.12
N LEU A 316 21.42 -0.14 -20.65
CA LEU A 316 20.69 0.78 -21.51
C LEU A 316 21.62 1.63 -22.39
N GLY A 317 22.77 2.04 -21.86
CA GLY A 317 23.81 2.74 -22.64
C GLY A 317 24.43 1.85 -23.72
N GLU A 318 24.70 0.59 -23.40
CA GLU A 318 25.17 -0.41 -24.37
C GLU A 318 24.13 -0.68 -25.45
N ARG A 319 22.85 -0.81 -25.07
CA ARG A 319 21.73 -0.96 -26.00
C ARG A 319 21.61 0.22 -26.98
N ASN A 320 21.90 1.44 -26.52
CA ASN A 320 21.94 2.62 -27.38
C ASN A 320 23.22 2.70 -28.24
N GLY A 321 24.26 1.92 -27.93
CA GLY A 321 25.52 1.87 -28.66
C GLY A 321 26.48 3.03 -28.39
N ASP A 322 26.11 3.99 -27.53
CA ASP A 322 26.97 5.11 -27.14
C ASP A 322 27.60 4.92 -25.74
N GLY A 323 27.17 3.90 -25.00
CA GLY A 323 27.66 3.56 -23.66
C GLY A 323 27.34 4.63 -22.62
N LYS A 324 26.43 5.57 -22.92
CA LYS A 324 26.07 6.65 -22.00
C LYS A 324 24.83 6.25 -21.19
N PRO A 325 24.79 6.57 -19.88
CA PRO A 325 23.58 6.45 -19.09
C PRO A 325 22.40 7.17 -19.75
N VAL A 326 21.22 6.56 -19.66
CA VAL A 326 19.99 7.06 -20.24
C VAL A 326 19.27 7.93 -19.21
N PRO A 327 18.68 9.09 -19.60
CA PRO A 327 17.85 9.88 -18.71
C PRO A 327 16.77 9.03 -18.04
N ALA A 328 16.74 9.00 -16.71
CA ALA A 328 15.84 8.12 -15.97
C ALA A 328 15.14 8.80 -14.80
N ILE A 329 13.91 8.37 -14.55
CA ILE A 329 13.11 8.68 -13.38
C ILE A 329 12.78 7.38 -12.64
N ALA A 330 12.97 7.38 -11.33
CA ALA A 330 12.64 6.24 -10.46
C ALA A 330 11.36 6.49 -9.66
N PHE A 331 10.58 5.43 -9.47
CA PHE A 331 9.37 5.41 -8.67
C PHE A 331 9.42 4.26 -7.66
N GLN A 332 9.16 4.58 -6.40
CA GLN A 332 9.05 3.61 -5.32
C GLN A 332 8.02 4.05 -4.28
N HIS A 333 7.82 3.25 -3.24
CA HIS A 333 6.88 3.57 -2.19
C HIS A 333 7.49 4.35 -1.04
N ILE A 334 8.41 3.70 -0.31
CA ILE A 334 9.02 4.21 0.92
C ILE A 334 10.18 5.13 0.55
N PRO A 335 10.22 6.37 1.07
CA PRO A 335 11.27 7.32 0.78
C PRO A 335 12.59 6.99 1.52
N PRO A 336 13.76 7.19 0.89
CA PRO A 336 15.05 7.16 1.59
C PRO A 336 15.22 8.40 2.48
N GLN A 337 16.23 8.39 3.35
CA GLN A 337 16.39 9.43 4.39
C GLN A 337 16.67 10.83 3.82
N GLU A 338 17.26 10.92 2.63
CA GLU A 338 17.61 12.13 1.89
C GLU A 338 16.38 13.00 1.57
N PHE A 339 15.17 12.46 1.65
CA PHE A 339 13.95 13.28 1.55
C PHE A 339 13.86 14.33 2.68
N TYR A 340 14.53 14.14 3.83
CA TYR A 340 14.67 15.17 4.85
C TYR A 340 15.55 16.35 4.41
N ASP A 341 16.41 16.20 3.40
CA ASP A 341 17.23 17.30 2.87
C ASP A 341 16.39 18.29 2.02
N CYS A 342 15.18 17.90 1.63
CA CYS A 342 14.18 18.81 1.09
C CYS A 342 13.55 19.71 2.17
N LEU A 343 13.83 19.45 3.44
CA LEU A 343 13.27 20.15 4.58
C LEU A 343 14.32 21.00 5.29
N LYS A 344 13.83 21.92 6.13
CA LYS A 344 14.65 22.75 7.01
C LYS A 344 14.23 22.51 8.45
N GLU A 345 15.19 22.11 9.29
CA GLU A 345 14.96 22.00 10.72
C GLU A 345 14.70 23.39 11.34
N VAL A 346 13.69 23.46 12.22
CA VAL A 346 13.20 24.69 12.83
C VAL A 346 12.81 24.46 14.30
N PRO A 347 12.73 25.53 15.12
CA PRO A 347 12.23 25.42 16.49
C PRO A 347 10.84 24.78 16.56
N ALA A 348 10.59 24.04 17.66
CA ALA A 348 9.42 23.17 17.83
C ALA A 348 8.03 23.85 17.72
N TRP A 349 7.95 25.18 17.82
CA TRP A 349 6.70 25.93 17.73
C TRP A 349 6.64 26.85 16.50
N THR A 350 7.52 26.62 15.53
CA THR A 350 7.48 27.32 14.25
C THR A 350 6.15 27.02 13.55
N PRO A 351 5.43 28.04 13.03
CA PRO A 351 4.17 27.83 12.34
C PRO A 351 4.27 26.81 11.20
N ASN A 352 3.30 25.89 11.13
CA ASN A 352 3.23 24.80 10.17
C ASN A 352 4.38 23.78 10.22
N ALA A 353 5.23 23.82 11.25
CA ALA A 353 6.30 22.82 11.38
C ALA A 353 5.73 21.43 11.72
N VAL A 354 6.32 20.42 11.10
CA VAL A 354 5.97 19.02 11.28
C VAL A 354 7.08 18.34 12.07
N GLU A 355 6.72 17.65 13.14
CA GLU A 355 7.68 16.84 13.91
C GLU A 355 8.07 15.60 13.10
N GLY A 356 9.37 15.34 12.97
CA GLY A 356 9.90 14.20 12.24
C GLY A 356 9.49 12.87 12.85
N ALA A 357 9.62 11.81 12.06
CA ALA A 357 9.30 10.44 12.45
C ALA A 357 10.57 9.68 12.85
N ARG A 358 10.46 8.77 13.82
CA ARG A 358 11.48 7.73 14.13
C ARG A 358 12.89 8.27 14.37
N THR A 359 13.85 7.96 13.48
CA THR A 359 15.23 8.46 13.50
C THR A 359 15.30 9.99 13.49
N HIS A 360 14.21 10.66 13.07
CA HIS A 360 14.02 12.11 13.05
C HIS A 360 13.04 12.62 14.11
N ALA A 361 12.57 11.77 15.03
CA ALA A 361 11.67 12.16 16.11
C ALA A 361 12.29 13.23 17.03
N GLY A 362 11.44 14.09 17.58
CA GLY A 362 11.85 15.19 18.46
C GLY A 362 12.42 16.42 17.73
N ARG A 363 12.69 16.33 16.43
CA ARG A 363 13.08 17.44 15.57
C ARG A 363 11.88 17.93 14.76
N CYS A 364 11.80 19.23 14.49
CA CYS A 364 10.67 19.83 13.76
C CYS A 364 11.16 20.45 12.46
N TYR A 365 10.37 20.30 11.41
CA TYR A 365 10.77 20.64 10.05
C TYR A 365 9.71 21.47 9.35
N VAL A 366 10.14 22.36 8.46
CA VAL A 366 9.31 22.97 7.43
C VAL A 366 9.89 22.67 6.07
N LEU A 367 9.10 22.83 5.02
CA LEU A 367 9.60 22.72 3.66
C LEU A 367 10.73 23.73 3.41
N ASN A 368 11.83 23.30 2.80
CA ASN A 368 12.90 24.21 2.41
C ASN A 368 12.57 24.86 1.05
N HIS A 369 12.03 26.07 1.08
CA HIS A 369 11.64 26.81 -0.12
C HIS A 369 12.81 27.23 -1.04
N GLU A 370 14.06 27.08 -0.60
CA GLU A 370 15.25 27.33 -1.44
C GLU A 370 15.50 26.19 -2.44
N VAL A 371 15.09 24.97 -2.10
CA VAL A 371 15.29 23.77 -2.92
C VAL A 371 13.97 23.18 -3.44
N CYS A 372 12.86 23.45 -2.77
CA CYS A 372 11.55 22.94 -3.17
C CYS A 372 10.83 23.83 -4.18
N ARG A 373 10.22 23.18 -5.19
CA ARG A 373 9.43 23.84 -6.22
C ARG A 373 8.21 24.56 -5.62
N PRO A 374 7.79 25.72 -6.16
CA PRO A 374 6.56 26.38 -5.75
C PRO A 374 5.34 25.47 -5.81
N GLY A 375 4.41 25.62 -4.86
CA GLY A 375 3.21 24.78 -4.75
C GLY A 375 3.43 23.46 -3.98
N SER A 376 4.68 23.12 -3.65
CA SER A 376 5.03 22.00 -2.79
C SER A 376 4.39 22.12 -1.39
N ARG A 377 4.03 20.96 -0.81
CA ARG A 377 3.42 20.88 0.53
C ARG A 377 3.99 19.74 1.35
N LEU A 378 4.45 20.08 2.55
CA LEU A 378 4.70 19.15 3.65
C LEU A 378 3.41 19.05 4.48
N GLY A 379 2.76 17.89 4.45
CA GLY A 379 1.49 17.62 5.11
C GLY A 379 1.64 16.83 6.41
N GLU A 380 2.63 15.96 6.46
CA GLU A 380 2.95 15.10 7.60
C GLU A 380 4.44 14.73 7.64
N ALA A 381 4.83 13.98 8.67
CA ALA A 381 6.21 13.57 8.87
C ALA A 381 6.65 12.67 7.71
N ILE A 382 7.95 12.63 7.41
CA ILE A 382 8.47 11.71 6.41
C ILE A 382 8.72 10.36 7.09
N GLY A 383 7.96 9.34 6.70
CA GLY A 383 8.12 7.93 7.06
C GLY A 383 9.23 7.26 6.24
N CYS A 384 10.46 7.76 6.35
CA CYS A 384 11.59 7.19 5.59
C CYS A 384 12.11 5.88 6.18
N ALA A 385 12.86 5.14 5.36
CA ALA A 385 13.67 4.01 5.79
C ALA A 385 14.49 4.32 7.05
N ASP A 386 14.59 3.34 7.96
CA ASP A 386 15.29 3.50 9.24
C ASP A 386 16.82 3.58 9.06
N GLU A 387 17.35 2.95 8.01
CA GLU A 387 18.76 3.00 7.63
C GLU A 387 18.92 3.67 6.27
N ASN A 388 19.94 4.51 6.13
CA ASN A 388 20.37 4.98 4.83
C ASN A 388 21.32 3.93 4.21
N VAL A 389 20.85 3.27 3.15
CA VAL A 389 21.59 2.20 2.44
C VAL A 389 22.37 2.71 1.23
N GLY A 390 22.49 4.02 1.05
CA GLY A 390 23.19 4.63 -0.09
C GLY A 390 22.40 4.60 -1.39
N GLU A 391 21.07 4.51 -1.32
CA GLU A 391 20.21 4.45 -2.51
C GLU A 391 20.34 5.69 -3.39
N VAL A 392 20.23 6.88 -2.80
CA VAL A 392 20.36 8.14 -3.55
C VAL A 392 21.77 8.30 -4.12
N ASP A 393 22.80 7.91 -3.38
CA ASP A 393 24.17 7.91 -3.89
C ASP A 393 24.33 6.93 -5.07
N ALA A 394 23.75 5.73 -5.01
CA ALA A 394 23.77 4.78 -6.13
C ALA A 394 23.11 5.35 -7.39
N LEU A 395 21.96 6.03 -7.26
CA LEU A 395 21.30 6.72 -8.38
C LEU A 395 22.20 7.81 -8.98
N ARG A 396 22.89 8.58 -8.14
CA ARG A 396 23.78 9.66 -8.59
C ARG A 396 25.03 9.13 -9.27
N GLU A 397 25.66 8.11 -8.69
CA GLU A 397 26.88 7.47 -9.19
C GLU A 397 26.63 6.73 -10.51
N ALA A 398 25.48 6.10 -10.67
CA ALA A 398 25.07 5.45 -11.92
C ALA A 398 25.00 6.44 -13.10
N GLY A 399 24.67 7.70 -12.82
CA GLY A 399 24.37 8.71 -13.83
C GLY A 399 23.04 8.46 -14.54
N GLY A 400 22.53 9.49 -15.22
CA GLY A 400 21.28 9.42 -15.99
C GLY A 400 20.00 9.65 -15.15
N TYR A 401 19.98 9.25 -13.89
CA TYR A 401 18.85 9.53 -12.98
C TYR A 401 18.73 11.03 -12.71
N PHE A 402 17.55 11.59 -12.95
CA PHE A 402 17.24 13.00 -12.67
C PHE A 402 16.16 13.16 -11.59
N ALA A 403 15.47 12.10 -11.21
CA ALA A 403 14.40 12.16 -10.23
C ALA A 403 14.11 10.80 -9.55
N LEU A 404 13.71 10.86 -8.28
CA LEU A 404 13.10 9.79 -7.49
C LEU A 404 11.79 10.29 -6.87
N PHE A 405 10.70 9.57 -7.14
CA PHE A 405 9.36 9.91 -6.63
C PHE A 405 8.75 8.79 -5.78
N CYS A 406 8.19 9.18 -4.64
CA CYS A 406 7.67 8.28 -3.61
C CYS A 406 6.18 8.52 -3.30
N GLY A 407 5.55 7.52 -2.68
CA GLY A 407 4.22 7.58 -2.06
C GLY A 407 4.35 7.59 -0.54
N HIS A 408 3.63 6.70 0.15
CA HIS A 408 3.75 6.34 1.57
C HIS A 408 3.23 7.40 2.56
N ASP A 409 3.68 8.65 2.44
CA ASP A 409 3.22 9.75 3.29
C ASP A 409 2.08 10.51 2.60
N HIS A 410 0.86 10.05 2.85
CA HIS A 410 -0.37 10.39 2.10
C HIS A 410 -0.66 11.89 1.93
N LYS A 411 -0.16 12.76 2.83
CA LYS A 411 -0.41 14.21 2.85
C LYS A 411 0.72 15.01 2.19
N ASN A 412 1.83 14.39 1.83
CA ASN A 412 2.98 15.05 1.21
C ASN A 412 2.81 15.16 -0.31
N SER A 413 3.24 16.28 -0.90
CA SER A 413 3.14 16.52 -2.35
C SER A 413 4.22 17.48 -2.86
N PHE A 414 5.38 17.50 -2.19
CA PHE A 414 6.48 18.38 -2.56
C PHE A 414 7.39 17.77 -3.62
N VAL A 415 8.21 18.64 -4.24
CA VAL A 415 9.35 18.26 -5.09
C VAL A 415 10.51 19.17 -4.71
N GLY A 416 11.61 18.59 -4.25
CA GLY A 416 12.85 19.30 -3.90
C GLY A 416 14.02 18.85 -4.79
N HIS A 417 14.84 19.81 -5.21
CA HIS A 417 16.06 19.53 -5.95
C HIS A 417 17.25 19.48 -4.99
N VAL A 418 17.73 18.29 -4.68
CA VAL A 418 18.85 18.03 -3.77
C VAL A 418 19.73 16.94 -4.34
N HIS A 419 21.03 16.99 -4.04
CA HIS A 419 21.99 15.99 -4.52
C HIS A 419 21.98 15.82 -6.04
N ASP A 420 21.76 16.92 -6.78
CA ASP A 420 21.70 16.97 -8.25
C ASP A 420 20.54 16.20 -8.90
N ILE A 421 19.58 15.70 -8.11
CA ILE A 421 18.35 15.05 -8.57
C ILE A 421 17.11 15.65 -7.89
N ASP A 422 15.93 15.39 -8.45
CA ASP A 422 14.68 15.73 -7.79
C ASP A 422 14.20 14.59 -6.88
N LEU A 423 13.88 14.92 -5.62
CA LEU A 423 13.17 14.05 -4.69
C LEU A 423 11.75 14.56 -4.51
N GLY A 424 10.74 13.73 -4.77
CA GLY A 424 9.35 14.18 -4.78
C GLY A 424 8.32 13.19 -4.24
N TYR A 425 7.19 13.71 -3.80
CA TYR A 425 6.06 12.92 -3.31
C TYR A 425 4.83 13.05 -4.20
N ALA A 426 4.05 11.98 -4.32
CA ALA A 426 2.63 12.04 -4.61
C ALA A 426 1.81 11.78 -3.33
N PRO A 427 0.73 12.54 -3.08
CA PRO A 427 -0.20 12.23 -2.01
C PRO A 427 -1.06 11.01 -2.39
N THR A 428 -1.80 10.48 -1.43
CA THR A 428 -2.79 9.42 -1.71
C THR A 428 -3.83 9.86 -2.74
N CYS A 429 -4.13 8.93 -3.65
CA CYS A 429 -5.27 9.02 -4.57
C CYS A 429 -6.49 8.18 -4.12
N GLY A 430 -6.33 7.33 -3.11
CA GLY A 430 -7.41 6.60 -2.45
C GLY A 430 -8.34 7.47 -1.63
N PHE A 431 -9.53 6.98 -1.29
CA PHE A 431 -10.49 7.67 -0.41
C PHE A 431 -10.86 6.85 0.85
N GLU A 432 -10.45 5.59 0.94
CA GLU A 432 -10.71 4.72 2.10
C GLU A 432 -9.64 4.87 3.18
N CYS A 433 -8.39 5.13 2.78
CA CYS A 433 -7.29 5.40 3.68
C CYS A 433 -7.31 6.83 4.25
N TYR A 434 -6.59 7.05 5.34
CA TYR A 434 -6.35 8.40 5.85
C TYR A 434 -5.67 9.27 4.79
N GLY A 435 -5.78 10.59 4.90
CA GLY A 435 -5.12 11.45 3.91
C GLY A 435 -5.45 12.91 4.10
N PRO A 436 -5.08 13.76 3.13
CA PRO A 436 -5.42 15.16 3.19
C PRO A 436 -6.92 15.34 2.92
N LYS A 437 -7.46 16.52 3.25
CA LYS A 437 -8.83 16.92 2.85
C LYS A 437 -9.08 16.56 1.38
N SER A 438 -10.27 16.07 1.06
CA SER A 438 -10.60 15.49 -0.26
C SER A 438 -10.09 16.30 -1.43
N ARG A 439 -10.27 17.64 -1.41
CA ARG A 439 -9.78 18.55 -2.47
C ARG A 439 -8.28 18.47 -2.79
N TYR A 440 -7.48 17.88 -1.92
CA TYR A 440 -6.03 17.73 -2.03
C TYR A 440 -5.58 16.29 -2.28
N ARG A 441 -6.48 15.31 -2.19
CA ARG A 441 -6.21 13.97 -2.72
C ARG A 441 -6.03 14.10 -4.23
N GLY A 442 -5.08 13.38 -4.80
CA GLY A 442 -4.69 13.64 -6.18
C GLY A 442 -3.66 12.69 -6.74
N ILE A 443 -3.50 12.78 -8.05
CA ILE A 443 -2.56 12.00 -8.86
C ILE A 443 -1.52 12.97 -9.42
N ARG A 444 -0.26 12.56 -9.48
CA ARG A 444 0.80 13.41 -10.03
C ARG A 444 0.98 13.14 -11.51
N LEU A 445 0.91 14.19 -12.33
CA LEU A 445 1.22 14.14 -13.75
C LEU A 445 2.67 14.53 -13.99
N PHE A 446 3.33 13.83 -14.89
CA PHE A 446 4.63 14.15 -15.46
C PHE A 446 4.52 14.28 -16.97
N GLU A 447 5.11 15.33 -17.51
CA GLU A 447 5.17 15.60 -18.94
C GLU A 447 6.63 15.74 -19.35
N PHE A 448 7.06 14.85 -20.23
CA PHE A 448 8.42 14.76 -20.75
C PHE A 448 8.45 15.19 -22.22
N HIS A 449 9.62 15.65 -22.66
CA HIS A 449 9.92 15.83 -24.08
C HIS A 449 11.25 15.15 -24.42
N GLU A 450 11.31 14.39 -25.50
CA GLU A 450 12.44 13.51 -25.84
C GLU A 450 13.78 14.25 -26.00
N SER A 451 13.74 15.53 -26.36
CA SER A 451 14.93 16.36 -26.51
C SER A 451 15.59 16.75 -25.18
N ASN A 452 14.82 16.72 -24.08
CA ASN A 452 15.32 16.98 -22.73
C ASN A 452 14.40 16.34 -21.67
N PRO A 453 14.44 15.00 -21.49
CA PRO A 453 13.57 14.33 -20.52
C PRO A 453 13.77 14.83 -19.08
N ALA A 454 15.00 15.17 -18.69
CA ALA A 454 15.30 15.71 -17.37
C ALA A 454 14.67 17.11 -17.10
N GLY A 455 14.28 17.83 -18.16
CA GLY A 455 13.57 19.11 -18.07
C GLY A 455 12.06 18.99 -17.86
N TYR A 456 11.58 17.84 -17.38
CA TYR A 456 10.17 17.50 -17.24
C TYR A 456 9.35 18.52 -16.44
N VAL A 457 8.07 18.61 -16.78
CA VAL A 457 7.07 19.37 -16.02
C VAL A 457 6.26 18.40 -15.18
N THR A 458 5.94 18.78 -13.94
CA THR A 458 5.04 17.99 -13.08
C THR A 458 4.01 18.87 -12.39
N ARG A 459 2.78 18.36 -12.26
CA ARG A 459 1.68 19.02 -11.54
C ARG A 459 0.78 18.01 -10.83
N MET A 460 0.08 18.47 -9.81
CA MET A 460 -0.95 17.69 -9.12
C MET A 460 -2.30 17.81 -9.82
N LEU A 461 -2.90 16.67 -10.16
CA LEU A 461 -4.28 16.54 -10.59
C LEU A 461 -5.13 16.16 -9.37
N THR A 462 -5.65 17.17 -8.68
CA THR A 462 -6.38 16.95 -7.43
C THR A 462 -7.88 16.80 -7.67
N TRP A 463 -8.55 16.07 -6.77
CA TRP A 463 -10.02 16.01 -6.72
C TRP A 463 -10.66 17.39 -6.75
N GLY A 464 -10.06 18.35 -6.02
CA GLY A 464 -10.53 19.74 -5.95
C GLY A 464 -10.62 20.42 -7.31
N ASN A 465 -9.69 20.11 -8.20
CA ASN A 465 -9.57 20.71 -9.53
C ASN A 465 -10.34 19.92 -10.59
N LEU A 466 -10.35 18.58 -10.49
CA LEU A 466 -10.96 17.70 -11.48
C LEU A 466 -12.45 17.47 -11.27
N VAL A 467 -12.87 17.32 -10.02
CA VAL A 467 -14.22 16.85 -9.68
C VAL A 467 -15.01 17.90 -8.91
N GLY A 468 -14.44 18.42 -7.83
CA GLY A 468 -15.12 19.40 -7.00
C GLY A 468 -14.52 19.52 -5.60
N ARG A 469 -15.06 20.44 -4.80
CA ARG A 469 -14.47 20.80 -3.50
C ARG A 469 -14.56 19.69 -2.44
N TYR A 470 -15.57 18.84 -2.54
CA TYR A 470 -15.94 17.86 -1.52
C TYR A 470 -16.15 16.48 -2.15
N SER A 471 -15.79 15.43 -1.43
CA SER A 471 -16.09 14.04 -1.74
C SER A 471 -17.48 13.65 -1.25
N SER A 472 -17.89 12.42 -1.57
CA SER A 472 -19.17 11.86 -1.11
C SER A 472 -19.22 11.66 0.41
N ASN A 473 -18.08 11.57 1.10
CA ASN A 473 -17.99 11.30 2.54
C ASN A 473 -17.02 12.22 3.29
N GLU A 474 -17.26 13.54 3.22
CA GLU A 474 -16.41 14.54 3.88
C GLU A 474 -16.34 14.41 5.41
N LEU A 475 -17.39 13.92 6.06
CA LEU A 475 -17.36 13.75 7.53
C LEU A 475 -16.33 12.69 7.94
N ARG A 476 -16.26 11.59 7.20
CA ARG A 476 -15.24 10.56 7.39
C ARG A 476 -13.85 11.11 7.09
N VAL A 477 -13.66 11.74 5.93
CA VAL A 477 -12.37 12.32 5.55
C VAL A 477 -11.88 13.34 6.58
N TRP A 478 -12.79 14.16 7.11
CA TRP A 478 -12.46 15.12 8.17
C TRP A 478 -12.05 14.42 9.47
N PHE A 479 -12.79 13.38 9.88
CA PHE A 479 -12.51 12.60 11.09
C PHE A 479 -11.16 11.86 10.96
N GLU A 480 -10.84 11.29 9.81
CA GLU A 480 -9.56 10.66 9.56
C GLU A 480 -8.40 11.67 9.50
N ASP A 481 -8.62 12.85 8.91
CA ASP A 481 -7.61 13.92 8.85
C ASP A 481 -7.29 14.50 10.24
N HIS A 482 -8.28 14.59 11.15
CA HIS A 482 -8.15 15.34 12.43
C HIS A 482 -8.34 14.52 13.72
N CYS A 483 -8.93 13.32 13.69
CA CYS A 483 -9.33 12.57 14.89
C CYS A 483 -8.66 11.18 15.02
N VAL A 484 -8.08 10.63 13.95
CA VAL A 484 -7.22 9.42 14.01
C VAL A 484 -5.80 9.77 14.51
N THR A 485 -5.58 11.03 14.88
CA THR A 485 -4.26 11.60 15.16
C THR A 485 -3.74 11.28 16.56
N GLY A 486 -2.52 10.75 16.61
CA GLY A 486 -1.69 10.72 17.81
C GLY A 486 -1.36 12.11 18.40
N ALA A 487 -0.75 12.17 19.59
CA ALA A 487 -0.41 13.44 20.26
C ALA A 487 0.60 14.28 19.45
N VAL A 488 1.43 13.66 18.62
CA VAL A 488 2.34 14.36 17.70
C VAL A 488 1.56 15.06 16.58
N SER A 489 0.63 14.35 15.94
CA SER A 489 -0.22 14.93 14.89
C SER A 489 -1.13 16.04 15.45
N ALA A 490 -1.66 15.89 16.67
CA ALA A 490 -2.37 16.96 17.37
C ALA A 490 -1.46 18.18 17.65
N ARG A 491 -0.21 17.96 18.07
CA ARG A 491 0.81 19.03 18.22
C ARG A 491 1.08 19.73 16.88
N ASN A 492 1.23 18.97 15.79
CA ASN A 492 1.42 19.51 14.44
C ASN A 492 0.23 20.38 14.00
N GLU A 493 -1.01 19.94 14.23
CA GLU A 493 -2.21 20.74 13.92
C GLU A 493 -2.26 22.03 14.77
N LEU A 494 -1.87 21.98 16.05
CA LEU A 494 -1.80 23.18 16.90
C LEU A 494 -0.75 24.20 16.43
N ARG A 495 0.26 23.79 15.67
CA ARG A 495 1.24 24.70 15.03
C ARG A 495 0.67 25.40 13.80
N ARG A 496 -0.48 24.98 13.27
CA ARG A 496 -1.12 25.66 12.14
C ARG A 496 -1.81 26.94 12.63
N PRO A 497 -1.49 28.13 12.09
CA PRO A 497 -2.01 29.41 12.58
C PRO A 497 -3.54 29.46 12.65
N GLN A 498 -4.23 28.86 11.68
CA GLN A 498 -5.69 28.84 11.61
C GLN A 498 -6.29 28.02 12.76
N VAL A 499 -5.72 26.85 13.05
CA VAL A 499 -6.16 25.98 14.15
C VAL A 499 -5.87 26.64 15.49
N PHE A 500 -4.66 27.18 15.66
CA PHE A 500 -4.27 27.91 16.86
C PHE A 500 -5.23 29.08 17.15
N ALA A 501 -5.55 29.89 16.14
CA ALA A 501 -6.47 31.02 16.29
C ALA A 501 -7.88 30.57 16.71
N VAL A 502 -8.40 29.48 16.13
CA VAL A 502 -9.71 28.93 16.49
C VAL A 502 -9.72 28.41 17.94
N VAL A 503 -8.70 27.64 18.34
CA VAL A 503 -8.60 27.10 19.71
C VAL A 503 -8.42 28.23 20.73
N ALA A 504 -7.52 29.18 20.45
CA ALA A 504 -7.30 30.34 21.32
C ALA A 504 -8.58 31.21 21.46
N GLY A 505 -9.32 31.41 20.37
CA GLY A 505 -10.60 32.11 20.38
C GLY A 505 -11.67 31.38 21.20
N ALA A 506 -11.80 30.06 21.04
CA ALA A 506 -12.73 29.23 21.79
C ALA A 506 -12.42 29.23 23.30
N MET A 507 -11.14 29.10 23.67
CA MET A 507 -10.69 29.19 25.06
C MET A 507 -10.96 30.56 25.69
N SER A 508 -10.75 31.63 24.92
CA SER A 508 -11.05 33.00 25.36
C SER A 508 -12.55 33.21 25.60
N LEU A 509 -13.41 32.68 24.74
CA LEU A 509 -14.88 32.72 24.92
C LEU A 509 -15.33 31.88 26.12
N GLY A 510 -14.74 30.70 26.33
CA GLY A 510 -14.98 29.87 27.51
C GLY A 510 -14.59 30.55 28.81
N PHE A 511 -13.43 31.21 28.84
CA PHE A 511 -12.97 31.98 29.99
C PHE A 511 -13.87 33.18 30.29
N ILE A 512 -14.33 33.90 29.26
CA ILE A 512 -15.31 34.99 29.40
C ILE A 512 -16.65 34.46 29.94
N ALA A 513 -17.09 33.28 29.50
CA ALA A 513 -18.32 32.64 29.99
C ALA A 513 -18.21 32.25 31.47
N ILE A 514 -17.06 31.71 31.90
CA ILE A 514 -16.78 31.39 33.31
C ILE A 514 -16.78 32.67 34.16
N ILE A 515 -16.09 33.73 33.72
CA ILE A 515 -16.08 35.02 34.43
C ILE A 515 -17.51 35.60 34.54
N ARG A 516 -18.29 35.57 33.45
CA ARG A 516 -19.69 36.02 33.49
C ARG A 516 -20.55 35.20 34.43
N SER A 517 -20.33 33.89 34.50
CA SER A 517 -21.03 32.99 35.43
C SER A 517 -20.69 33.32 36.88
N LEU A 518 -19.40 33.54 37.19
CA LEU A 518 -18.94 33.93 38.52
C LEU A 518 -19.46 35.31 38.95
N ILE A 519 -19.49 36.29 38.04
CA ILE A 519 -20.07 37.62 38.29
C ILE A 519 -21.58 37.53 38.54
N LYS A 520 -22.28 36.65 37.81
CA LYS A 520 -23.73 36.43 37.98
C LYS A 520 -24.07 35.67 39.26
N ALA A 521 -23.18 34.80 39.74
CA ALA A 521 -23.32 34.09 41.01
C ALA A 521 -22.96 34.96 42.23
N ALA A 522 -22.22 36.05 42.03
CA ALA A 522 -21.84 37.02 43.06
C ALA A 522 -22.83 38.21 43.21
N ARG A 523 -23.90 38.22 42.42
CA ARG A 523 -25.06 39.13 42.56
C ARG A 523 -26.26 38.32 43.03
#